data_AF-A0A973P3V2-F1
#
_entry.id   AF-A0A973P3V2-F1
#
_cell.length_a   1.000
_cell.length_b   1.000
_cell.length_c   1.000
_cell.angle_alpha   90.00
_cell.angle_beta   90.00
_cell.angle_gamma   90.00
#
_symmetry.space_group_name_H-M   'P 1'
#
loop_
_entity.id
_entity.type
_entity.pdbx_description
1 polymer ?
#
loop_
_entity_poly.entity_id
_entity_poly.type
_entity_poly.pdbx_seq_one_letter_code
_entity_poly.pdbx_strand_id
1 'polypeptide(L)'
;MFTQQEDQWSTMEMPRLNRAVLSGDVGPDTFAAEFSERVLADLPEPENLRPGEARRLLVVLGMSGSSIARHYQEQDLSLKSRPKECFARLGVGPGRTPFLTYFAGLAAATRTGHSARDSYASLVRWNLPTATVEADGQIIASLPGSFPDTLVRTYTGDPGEVAFFELLKKSEAYEAAANAALEPIADGSVDVLSKEAGDRAELATRLLVALHRINLDFATRAPEDGGLRIDHFMDVFRQFAVHWEQGDIPPSGAQDPEFLRRDLLMGIDFPGYEAHVRRLFPALLGAERDALERQMGRPTLPTVLLTALGLDPARLKRMTADELRPVVRDHPQLATWYLLLAANARIGAVHLMLTEKFLFKPQRARDASGEGDRPLVSNRQGTTGMKEPLLVRLARARRRYQLQSLGQISDNELARFAYGQAGTARARSDRLPTVRFIASDPDA
;
A
#
# COMPACT_ATOMS: atom_id res chain seq x y z
N MET A 1 26.53 -7.93 8.50
CA MET A 1 26.03 -8.88 9.52
C MET A 1 24.86 -8.22 10.23
N PHE A 2 23.64 -8.69 10.02
CA PHE A 2 22.48 -8.27 10.82
C PHE A 2 22.43 -9.23 12.02
N THR A 3 22.41 -8.72 13.25
CA THR A 3 22.66 -9.55 14.44
C THR A 3 21.36 -9.92 15.15
N GLN A 4 21.47 -10.89 16.05
CA GLN A 4 20.38 -11.28 16.96
C GLN A 4 19.89 -10.09 17.81
N GLN A 5 20.73 -9.08 18.01
CA GLN A 5 20.44 -7.91 18.84
C GLN A 5 19.43 -6.97 18.18
N GLU A 6 19.55 -6.67 16.88
CA GLU A 6 18.58 -5.83 16.17
C GLU A 6 17.23 -6.55 15.97
N ASP A 7 17.25 -7.86 15.79
CA ASP A 7 16.04 -8.68 15.75
C ASP A 7 15.33 -8.69 17.10
N GLN A 8 16.06 -8.96 18.19
CA GLN A 8 15.50 -8.91 19.54
C GLN A 8 14.95 -7.53 19.88
N TRP A 9 15.67 -6.46 19.50
CA TRP A 9 15.21 -5.10 19.69
C TRP A 9 13.89 -4.84 18.98
N SER A 10 13.85 -5.11 17.66
CA SER A 10 12.70 -4.75 16.82
C SER A 10 11.46 -5.60 17.06
N THR A 11 11.60 -6.82 17.59
CA THR A 11 10.49 -7.75 17.83
C THR A 11 9.98 -7.76 19.26
N MET A 12 10.82 -7.42 20.25
CA MET A 12 10.45 -7.51 21.68
C MET A 12 10.68 -6.20 22.45
N GLU A 13 11.90 -5.66 22.45
CA GLU A 13 12.25 -4.55 23.34
C GLU A 13 11.63 -3.22 22.91
N MET A 14 11.67 -2.88 21.62
CA MET A 14 11.05 -1.67 21.10
C MET A 14 9.53 -1.65 21.36
N PRO A 15 8.75 -2.70 21.03
CA PRO A 15 7.34 -2.81 21.43
C PRO A 15 7.11 -2.60 22.93
N ARG A 16 7.90 -3.26 23.77
CA ARG A 16 7.78 -3.16 25.23
C ARG A 16 8.02 -1.73 25.73
N LEU A 17 9.10 -1.10 25.27
CA LEU A 17 9.44 0.28 25.65
C LEU A 17 8.44 1.30 25.11
N ASN A 18 7.95 1.13 23.88
CA ASN A 18 6.90 1.98 23.34
C ASN A 18 5.64 1.93 24.21
N ARG A 19 5.20 0.73 24.63
CA ARG A 19 4.07 0.61 25.56
C ARG A 19 4.34 1.29 26.91
N ALA A 20 5.55 1.16 27.45
CA ALA A 20 5.92 1.79 28.72
C ALA A 20 5.98 3.34 28.63
N VAL A 21 6.42 3.90 27.50
CA VAL A 21 6.34 5.36 27.29
C VAL A 21 4.90 5.81 27.14
N LEU A 22 4.09 5.07 26.39
CA LEU A 22 2.67 5.34 26.16
C LEU A 22 1.83 5.31 27.46
N SER A 23 2.16 4.42 28.40
CA SER A 23 1.53 4.35 29.73
C SER A 23 2.05 5.40 30.71
N GLY A 24 3.14 6.09 30.38
CA GLY A 24 3.82 7.03 31.27
C GLY A 24 4.73 6.38 32.32
N ASP A 25 4.98 5.07 32.21
CA ASP A 25 5.86 4.34 33.13
C ASP A 25 7.33 4.77 32.98
N VAL A 26 7.73 5.14 31.76
CA VAL A 26 9.06 5.69 31.45
C VAL A 26 8.96 6.88 30.50
N GLY A 27 9.98 7.74 30.50
CA GLY A 27 10.03 8.91 29.61
C GLY A 27 10.67 8.63 28.24
N PRO A 28 10.55 9.55 27.27
CA PRO A 28 11.19 9.44 25.95
C PRO A 28 12.72 9.27 26.02
N ASP A 29 13.37 9.91 27.00
CA ASP A 29 14.82 9.80 27.23
C ASP A 29 15.26 8.36 27.55
N THR A 30 14.44 7.57 28.25
CA THR A 30 14.73 6.16 28.54
C THR A 30 14.72 5.33 27.26
N PHE A 31 13.72 5.54 26.39
CA PHE A 31 13.69 4.88 25.08
C PHE A 31 14.93 5.22 24.25
N ALA A 32 15.28 6.51 24.18
CA ALA A 32 16.42 7.00 23.41
C ALA A 32 17.75 6.43 23.93
N ALA A 33 17.94 6.38 25.25
CA ALA A 33 19.15 5.81 25.86
C ALA A 33 19.31 4.32 25.53
N GLU A 34 18.26 3.52 25.71
CA GLU A 34 18.27 2.08 25.42
C GLU A 34 18.50 1.80 23.93
N PHE A 35 17.88 2.59 23.05
CA PHE A 35 18.11 2.49 21.61
C PHE A 35 19.56 2.84 21.22
N SER A 36 20.10 3.92 21.81
CA SER A 36 21.48 4.33 21.59
C SER A 36 22.49 3.27 22.03
N GLU A 37 22.30 2.70 23.23
CA GLU A 37 23.23 1.71 23.79
C GLU A 37 23.12 0.35 23.10
N ARG A 38 21.90 -0.15 22.89
CA ARG A 38 21.69 -1.53 22.41
C ARG A 38 21.62 -1.67 20.91
N VAL A 39 21.41 -0.59 20.15
CA VAL A 39 21.30 -0.69 18.70
C VAL A 39 22.35 0.18 18.04
N LEU A 40 22.39 1.47 18.36
CA LEU A 40 23.18 2.41 17.56
C LEU A 40 24.69 2.32 17.80
N ALA A 41 25.15 1.96 19.00
CA ALA A 41 26.54 2.09 19.42
C ALA A 41 27.54 1.34 18.51
N ASP A 42 27.19 0.14 18.06
CA ASP A 42 28.10 -0.78 17.36
C ASP A 42 27.72 -1.01 15.90
N LEU A 43 26.81 -0.21 15.33
CA LEU A 43 26.44 -0.36 13.92
C LEU A 43 27.64 -0.05 13.00
N PRO A 44 27.84 -0.85 11.94
CA PRO A 44 28.89 -0.60 10.96
C PRO A 44 28.55 0.63 10.10
N GLU A 45 29.56 1.24 9.49
CA GLU A 45 29.34 2.30 8.50
C GLU A 45 28.51 1.80 7.30
N PRO A 46 27.59 2.62 6.74
CA PRO A 46 26.67 2.18 5.70
C PRO A 46 27.33 1.58 4.45
N GLU A 47 28.51 2.07 4.06
CA GLU A 47 29.28 1.59 2.91
C GLU A 47 29.78 0.14 3.06
N ASN A 48 29.84 -0.38 4.29
CA ASN A 48 30.29 -1.73 4.58
C ASN A 48 29.13 -2.75 4.58
N LEU A 49 27.89 -2.29 4.41
CA LEU A 49 26.70 -3.14 4.41
C LEU A 49 26.35 -3.62 3.00
N ARG A 50 25.92 -4.89 2.89
CA ARG A 50 25.25 -5.35 1.68
C ARG A 50 23.87 -4.71 1.55
N PRO A 51 23.33 -4.52 0.33
CA PRO A 51 22.02 -3.90 0.14
C PRO A 51 20.88 -4.54 0.95
N GLY A 52 20.84 -5.88 1.06
CA GLY A 52 19.82 -6.57 1.87
C GLY A 52 19.96 -6.32 3.38
N GLU A 53 21.19 -6.17 3.88
CA GLU A 53 21.45 -5.81 5.28
C GLU A 53 21.03 -4.36 5.54
N ALA A 54 21.31 -3.46 4.60
CA ALA A 54 20.87 -2.08 4.66
C ALA A 54 19.34 -1.96 4.70
N ARG A 55 18.61 -2.75 3.88
CA ARG A 55 17.13 -2.81 3.90
C ARG A 55 16.60 -3.21 5.28
N ARG A 56 17.14 -4.28 5.88
CA ARG A 56 16.72 -4.73 7.22
C ARG A 56 16.97 -3.67 8.29
N LEU A 57 18.15 -3.04 8.29
CA LEU A 57 18.45 -1.94 9.21
C LEU A 57 17.52 -0.74 8.99
N LEU A 58 17.14 -0.40 7.75
CA LEU A 58 16.17 0.67 7.51
C LEU A 58 14.81 0.39 8.13
N VAL A 59 14.37 -0.87 8.17
CA VAL A 59 13.13 -1.23 8.88
C VAL A 59 13.27 -0.98 10.38
N VAL A 60 14.32 -1.52 10.99
CA VAL A 60 14.54 -1.40 12.45
C VAL A 60 14.75 0.05 12.89
N LEU A 61 15.67 0.77 12.22
CA LEU A 61 15.97 2.15 12.52
C LEU A 61 14.81 3.07 12.12
N GLY A 62 14.05 2.72 11.08
CA GLY A 62 12.86 3.44 10.65
C GLY A 62 11.78 3.44 11.73
N MET A 63 11.41 2.26 12.22
CA MET A 63 10.40 2.16 13.28
C MET A 63 10.88 2.78 14.61
N SER A 64 12.16 2.59 14.95
CA SER A 64 12.76 3.17 16.16
C SER A 64 12.81 4.71 16.07
N GLY A 65 13.21 5.25 14.92
CA GLY A 65 13.24 6.69 14.68
C GLY A 65 11.84 7.33 14.74
N SER A 66 10.83 6.68 14.17
CA SER A 66 9.44 7.14 14.25
C SER A 66 8.88 7.06 15.67
N SER A 67 9.33 6.08 16.46
CA SER A 67 9.02 6.00 17.89
C SER A 67 9.63 7.17 18.67
N ILE A 68 10.92 7.47 18.44
CA ILE A 68 11.62 8.60 19.08
C ILE A 68 10.94 9.93 18.71
N ALA A 69 10.73 10.18 17.43
CA ALA A 69 10.07 11.39 16.97
C ALA A 69 8.68 11.55 17.56
N ARG A 70 7.88 10.47 17.60
CA ARG A 70 6.56 10.47 18.23
C ARG A 70 6.65 10.89 19.69
N HIS A 71 7.48 10.20 20.47
CA HIS A 71 7.54 10.39 21.93
C HIS A 71 8.05 11.77 22.33
N TYR A 72 9.11 12.28 21.68
CA TYR A 72 9.60 13.62 21.95
C TYR A 72 8.60 14.69 21.51
N GLN A 73 7.97 14.56 20.34
CA GLN A 73 6.96 15.54 19.89
C GLN A 73 5.68 15.49 20.73
N GLU A 74 5.31 14.34 21.28
CA GLU A 74 4.18 14.20 22.21
C GLU A 74 4.50 14.87 23.56
N GLN A 75 5.74 14.75 24.05
CA GLN A 75 6.21 15.43 25.26
C GLN A 75 6.33 16.95 25.08
N ASP A 76 6.81 17.40 23.91
CA ASP A 76 6.95 18.82 23.56
C ASP A 76 6.43 19.08 22.12
N LEU A 77 5.20 19.57 22.03
CA LEU A 77 4.53 19.87 20.77
C LEU A 77 5.24 20.95 19.94
N SER A 78 6.12 21.77 20.54
CA SER A 78 6.91 22.75 19.78
C SER A 78 7.89 22.08 18.82
N LEU A 79 8.29 20.84 19.09
CA LEU A 79 9.16 20.05 18.23
C LEU A 79 8.51 19.69 16.89
N LYS A 80 7.19 19.80 16.74
CA LYS A 80 6.52 19.61 15.43
C LYS A 80 6.98 20.61 14.36
N SER A 81 7.35 21.82 14.74
CA SER A 81 7.92 22.81 13.81
C SER A 81 9.42 22.64 13.57
N ARG A 82 10.08 21.80 14.36
CA ARG A 82 11.52 21.54 14.31
C ARG A 82 11.83 20.05 14.57
N PRO A 83 11.24 19.13 13.77
CA PRO A 83 11.21 17.71 14.10
C PRO A 83 12.60 17.06 14.15
N LYS A 84 13.57 17.60 13.41
CA LYS A 84 14.97 17.12 13.41
C LYS A 84 15.60 17.12 14.80
N GLU A 85 15.14 18.00 15.69
CA GLU A 85 15.69 18.12 17.03
C GLU A 85 15.37 16.92 17.94
N CYS A 86 14.36 16.11 17.60
CA CYS A 86 14.08 14.85 18.30
C CYS A 86 15.26 13.86 18.21
N PHE A 87 16.14 14.02 17.23
CA PHE A 87 17.26 13.11 16.96
C PHE A 87 18.62 13.69 17.35
N ALA A 88 18.67 14.93 17.86
CA ALA A 88 19.92 15.66 18.04
C ALA A 88 20.93 14.96 18.97
N ARG A 89 20.45 14.13 19.90
CA ARG A 89 21.28 13.38 20.87
C ARG A 89 21.72 12.00 20.37
N LEU A 90 21.20 11.54 19.23
CA LEU A 90 21.48 10.20 18.71
C LEU A 90 22.73 10.21 17.82
N GLY A 91 23.79 9.55 18.30
CA GLY A 91 24.98 9.22 17.52
C GLY A 91 25.00 7.73 17.19
N VAL A 92 25.43 7.40 15.98
CA VAL A 92 25.50 6.02 15.46
C VAL A 92 26.95 5.60 15.26
N GLY A 93 27.25 4.38 15.65
CA GLY A 93 28.57 3.77 15.57
C GLY A 93 29.62 4.41 16.49
N PRO A 94 30.86 3.88 16.49
CA PRO A 94 31.96 4.41 17.28
C PRO A 94 32.30 5.88 16.95
N GLY A 95 32.10 6.29 15.70
CA GLY A 95 32.29 7.67 15.24
C GLY A 95 31.20 8.63 15.68
N ARG A 96 30.10 8.14 16.29
CA ARG A 96 28.92 8.92 16.70
C ARG A 96 28.33 9.77 15.57
N THR A 97 28.26 9.23 14.36
CA THR A 97 27.64 9.87 13.21
C THR A 97 26.20 10.27 13.54
N PRO A 98 25.74 11.51 13.27
CA PRO A 98 24.37 11.91 13.58
C PRO A 98 23.33 10.98 12.94
N PHE A 99 22.30 10.59 13.68
CA PHE A 99 21.32 9.58 13.25
C PHE A 99 20.72 9.83 11.87
N LEU A 100 20.24 11.05 11.58
CA LEU A 100 19.65 11.38 10.28
C LEU A 100 20.67 11.26 9.13
N THR A 101 21.93 11.63 9.37
CA THR A 101 23.03 11.48 8.40
C THR A 101 23.32 10.01 8.14
N TYR A 102 23.42 9.19 9.21
CA TYR A 102 23.62 7.76 9.08
C TYR A 102 22.47 7.09 8.34
N PHE A 103 21.22 7.44 8.67
CA PHE A 103 20.02 6.90 8.00
C PHE A 103 20.00 7.24 6.51
N ALA A 104 20.41 8.45 6.12
CA ALA A 104 20.54 8.83 4.72
C ALA A 104 21.60 8.00 3.99
N GLY A 105 22.75 7.74 4.63
CA GLY A 105 23.79 6.85 4.12
C GLY A 105 23.27 5.41 3.94
N LEU A 106 22.51 4.91 4.91
CA LEU A 106 21.88 3.60 4.85
C LEU A 106 20.85 3.49 3.72
N ALA A 107 20.03 4.53 3.52
CA ALA A 107 19.10 4.61 2.40
C ALA A 107 19.83 4.53 1.05
N ALA A 108 20.96 5.22 0.91
CA ALA A 108 21.81 5.14 -0.28
C ALA A 108 22.44 3.74 -0.46
N ALA A 109 22.89 3.09 0.62
CA ALA A 109 23.50 1.76 0.60
C ALA A 109 22.55 0.67 0.06
N THR A 110 21.22 0.86 0.16
CA THR A 110 20.26 -0.07 -0.46
C THR A 110 20.29 -0.07 -1.99
N ARG A 111 20.80 1.00 -2.61
CA ARG A 111 20.78 1.23 -4.06
C ARG A 111 19.38 1.20 -4.69
N THR A 112 18.34 1.48 -3.89
CA THR A 112 16.95 1.50 -4.35
C THR A 112 16.39 2.89 -4.59
N GLY A 113 17.14 3.95 -4.21
CA GLY A 113 16.63 5.32 -4.21
C GLY A 113 15.59 5.59 -3.11
N HIS A 114 15.64 4.82 -2.01
CA HIS A 114 14.84 4.98 -0.80
C HIS A 114 15.06 6.37 -0.17
N SER A 115 14.03 6.90 0.48
CA SER A 115 14.09 8.19 1.18
C SER A 115 14.99 8.15 2.43
N ALA A 116 15.51 9.30 2.86
CA ALA A 116 16.28 9.44 4.10
C ALA A 116 15.39 9.46 5.38
N ARG A 117 14.30 8.68 5.35
CA ARG A 117 13.38 8.38 6.47
C ARG A 117 12.66 7.06 6.19
N ASP A 118 11.94 6.51 7.16
CA ASP A 118 11.04 5.39 6.92
C ASP A 118 9.99 5.70 5.83
N SER A 119 9.61 4.66 5.07
CA SER A 119 8.70 4.76 3.93
C SER A 119 7.73 3.57 3.92
N TYR A 120 6.74 3.59 3.03
CA TYR A 120 5.87 2.42 2.82
C TYR A 120 6.69 1.15 2.48
N ALA A 121 7.76 1.30 1.69
CA ALA A 121 8.63 0.18 1.33
C ALA A 121 9.31 -0.44 2.55
N SER A 122 9.89 0.35 3.46
CA SER A 122 10.54 -0.18 4.65
C SER A 122 9.54 -0.65 5.71
N LEU A 123 8.46 0.09 5.93
CA LEU A 123 7.50 -0.20 7.00
C LEU A 123 6.59 -1.40 6.68
N VAL A 124 6.23 -1.57 5.41
CA VAL A 124 5.34 -2.64 4.94
C VAL A 124 6.12 -3.65 4.13
N ARG A 125 6.62 -3.29 2.94
CA ARG A 125 7.13 -4.28 1.99
C ARG A 125 8.30 -5.10 2.55
N TRP A 126 9.31 -4.46 3.11
CA TRP A 126 10.51 -5.13 3.61
C TRP A 126 10.35 -5.74 4.99
N ASN A 127 9.43 -5.19 5.80
CA ASN A 127 9.15 -5.64 7.16
C ASN A 127 8.48 -7.02 7.20
N LEU A 128 7.48 -7.24 6.34
CA LEU A 128 6.76 -8.51 6.32
C LEU A 128 7.51 -9.60 5.54
N PRO A 129 7.19 -10.88 5.79
CA PRO A 129 7.74 -11.98 5.02
C PRO A 129 7.36 -11.90 3.53
N THR A 130 8.01 -12.71 2.71
CA THR A 130 7.71 -12.78 1.28
C THR A 130 6.27 -13.23 1.06
N ALA A 131 5.49 -12.40 0.37
CA ALA A 131 4.12 -12.74 -0.02
C ALA A 131 4.13 -13.45 -1.37
N THR A 132 3.58 -14.66 -1.46
CA THR A 132 3.39 -15.38 -2.71
C THR A 132 1.91 -15.38 -3.09
N VAL A 133 1.61 -15.03 -4.33
CA VAL A 133 0.27 -15.06 -4.90
C VAL A 133 0.11 -16.37 -5.66
N GLU A 134 -0.84 -17.20 -5.23
CA GLU A 134 -1.15 -18.48 -5.84
C GLU A 134 -2.49 -18.41 -6.58
N ALA A 135 -2.51 -18.84 -7.84
CA ALA A 135 -3.71 -19.01 -8.64
C ALA A 135 -3.67 -20.37 -9.34
N ASP A 136 -4.78 -21.12 -9.24
CA ASP A 136 -4.95 -22.42 -9.90
C ASP A 136 -3.81 -23.42 -9.62
N GLY A 137 -3.26 -23.38 -8.40
CA GLY A 137 -2.18 -24.27 -7.94
C GLY A 137 -0.78 -23.84 -8.34
N GLN A 138 -0.61 -22.66 -8.94
CA GLN A 138 0.69 -22.11 -9.35
C GLN A 138 0.97 -20.78 -8.65
N ILE A 139 2.23 -20.55 -8.28
CA ILE A 139 2.70 -19.23 -7.84
C ILE A 139 2.83 -18.36 -9.08
N ILE A 140 2.04 -17.28 -9.14
CA ILE A 140 1.99 -16.36 -10.28
C ILE A 140 2.73 -15.04 -10.02
N ALA A 141 2.95 -14.70 -8.75
CA ALA A 141 3.71 -13.53 -8.35
C ALA A 141 4.28 -13.70 -6.95
N SER A 142 5.37 -12.98 -6.67
CA SER A 142 5.99 -12.90 -5.35
C SER A 142 6.35 -11.45 -5.05
N LEU A 143 6.10 -11.01 -3.83
CA LEU A 143 6.50 -9.69 -3.33
C LEU A 143 7.46 -9.88 -2.14
N PRO A 144 8.77 -9.72 -2.35
CA PRO A 144 9.79 -10.10 -1.37
C PRO A 144 9.73 -9.27 -0.09
N GLY A 145 9.98 -9.93 1.05
CA GLY A 145 10.36 -9.30 2.32
C GLY A 145 11.88 -9.15 2.41
N SER A 146 12.38 -8.61 3.53
CA SER A 146 13.84 -8.49 3.76
C SER A 146 14.37 -9.31 4.93
N PHE A 147 13.49 -9.88 5.75
CA PHE A 147 13.86 -10.67 6.93
C PHE A 147 13.72 -12.17 6.66
N PRO A 148 14.71 -12.98 7.10
CA PRO A 148 14.68 -14.43 6.89
C PRO A 148 13.67 -15.16 7.79
N ASP A 149 13.17 -14.48 8.83
CA ASP A 149 12.11 -15.00 9.70
C ASP A 149 10.70 -14.74 9.13
N THR A 150 9.68 -15.22 9.84
CA THR A 150 8.27 -14.98 9.54
C THR A 150 7.64 -13.93 10.46
N LEU A 151 8.44 -13.19 11.22
CA LEU A 151 7.96 -12.23 12.22
C LEU A 151 7.66 -10.88 11.57
N VAL A 152 6.63 -10.21 12.08
CA VAL A 152 6.26 -8.85 11.67
C VAL A 152 6.67 -7.88 12.77
N ARG A 153 7.54 -6.91 12.44
CA ARG A 153 7.94 -5.88 13.40
C ARG A 153 6.82 -4.84 13.51
N THR A 154 6.48 -4.49 14.74
CA THR A 154 5.35 -3.61 15.08
C THR A 154 5.82 -2.54 16.04
N TYR A 155 5.09 -1.43 16.16
CA TYR A 155 5.47 -0.39 17.11
C TYR A 155 5.18 -0.81 18.53
N THR A 156 4.06 -1.50 18.76
CA THR A 156 3.58 -1.79 20.12
C THR A 156 3.40 -3.26 20.40
N GLY A 157 3.61 -4.16 19.45
CA GLY A 157 3.33 -5.59 19.63
C GLY A 157 1.84 -5.92 19.64
N ASP A 158 0.96 -4.94 19.37
CA ASP A 158 -0.49 -5.18 19.30
C ASP A 158 -0.81 -6.08 18.10
N PRO A 159 -1.58 -7.18 18.28
CA PRO A 159 -1.93 -8.08 17.18
C PRO A 159 -2.69 -7.39 16.03
N GLY A 160 -3.41 -6.31 16.31
CA GLY A 160 -4.10 -5.50 15.31
C GLY A 160 -3.12 -4.75 14.39
N GLU A 161 -1.93 -4.37 14.88
CA GLU A 161 -0.87 -3.79 14.03
C GLU A 161 -0.33 -4.85 13.06
N VAL A 162 -0.09 -6.07 13.53
CA VAL A 162 0.31 -7.20 12.66
C VAL A 162 -0.75 -7.42 11.57
N ALA A 163 -2.02 -7.55 11.95
CA ALA A 163 -3.10 -7.77 11.00
C ALA A 163 -3.23 -6.64 9.97
N PHE A 164 -3.00 -5.39 10.38
CA PHE A 164 -3.02 -4.24 9.48
C PHE A 164 -1.85 -4.26 8.50
N PHE A 165 -0.63 -4.52 8.97
CA PHE A 165 0.55 -4.65 8.13
C PHE A 165 0.43 -5.81 7.14
N GLU A 166 -0.11 -6.95 7.58
CA GLU A 166 -0.40 -8.08 6.70
C GLU A 166 -1.42 -7.72 5.63
N LEU A 167 -2.48 -6.98 5.97
CA LEU A 167 -3.46 -6.53 5.00
C LEU A 167 -2.81 -5.68 3.90
N LEU A 168 -1.94 -4.74 4.28
CA LEU A 168 -1.26 -3.86 3.32
C LEU A 168 -0.36 -4.66 2.37
N LYS A 169 0.49 -5.54 2.90
CA LYS A 169 1.39 -6.39 2.09
C LYS A 169 0.63 -7.35 1.19
N LYS A 170 -0.43 -8.00 1.69
CA LYS A 170 -1.30 -8.87 0.88
C LYS A 170 -2.00 -8.08 -0.22
N SER A 171 -2.44 -6.86 0.11
CA SER A 171 -3.08 -5.98 -0.86
C SER A 171 -2.11 -5.62 -1.99
N GLU A 172 -0.93 -5.11 -1.64
CA GLU A 172 0.12 -4.79 -2.59
C GLU A 172 0.51 -6.00 -3.46
N ALA A 173 0.61 -7.21 -2.88
CA ALA A 173 0.93 -8.42 -3.64
C ALA A 173 -0.14 -8.77 -4.69
N TYR A 174 -1.43 -8.66 -4.33
CA TYR A 174 -2.53 -8.84 -5.29
C TYR A 174 -2.51 -7.79 -6.38
N GLU A 175 -2.23 -6.53 -6.02
CA GLU A 175 -2.16 -5.41 -6.97
C GLU A 175 -0.99 -5.55 -7.93
N ALA A 176 0.20 -5.90 -7.43
CA ALA A 176 1.38 -6.22 -8.22
C ALA A 176 1.10 -7.35 -9.22
N ALA A 177 0.47 -8.43 -8.77
CA ALA A 177 0.11 -9.56 -9.63
C ALA A 177 -0.89 -9.15 -10.71
N ALA A 178 -1.90 -8.34 -10.37
CA ALA A 178 -2.88 -7.85 -11.33
C ALA A 178 -2.23 -6.92 -12.36
N ASN A 179 -1.37 -6.00 -11.93
CA ASN A 179 -0.64 -5.10 -12.83
C ASN A 179 0.32 -5.89 -13.72
N ALA A 180 1.04 -6.88 -13.20
CA ALA A 180 1.93 -7.75 -13.97
C ALA A 180 1.17 -8.58 -15.03
N ALA A 181 -0.04 -9.05 -14.72
CA ALA A 181 -0.87 -9.76 -15.69
C ALA A 181 -1.27 -8.85 -16.87
N LEU A 182 -1.53 -7.57 -16.60
CA LEU A 182 -2.06 -6.59 -17.56
C LEU A 182 -0.99 -5.79 -18.31
N GLU A 183 0.20 -5.64 -17.74
CA GLU A 183 1.30 -4.85 -18.30
C GLU A 183 1.61 -5.23 -19.76
N PRO A 184 1.67 -6.51 -20.16
CA PRO A 184 1.93 -6.90 -21.55
C PRO A 184 0.90 -6.39 -22.55
N ILE A 185 -0.34 -6.13 -22.10
CA ILE A 185 -1.39 -5.57 -22.95
C ILE A 185 -1.17 -4.05 -23.09
N ALA A 186 -0.76 -3.39 -22.01
CA ALA A 186 -0.52 -1.95 -22.00
C ALA A 186 0.76 -1.53 -22.72
N ASP A 187 1.79 -2.38 -22.73
CA ASP A 187 3.02 -2.13 -23.48
C ASP A 187 2.96 -2.60 -24.95
N GLY A 188 1.86 -3.26 -25.34
CA GLY A 188 1.59 -3.71 -26.71
C GLY A 188 2.25 -5.04 -27.09
N SER A 189 2.91 -5.74 -26.16
CA SER A 189 3.46 -7.08 -26.41
C SER A 189 2.38 -8.15 -26.57
N VAL A 190 1.19 -7.93 -26.02
CA VAL A 190 0.00 -8.76 -26.20
C VAL A 190 -1.11 -7.93 -26.84
N ASP A 191 -1.64 -8.40 -27.97
CA ASP A 191 -2.78 -7.75 -28.63
C ASP A 191 -4.01 -7.77 -27.70
N VAL A 192 -4.59 -6.59 -27.47
CA VAL A 192 -5.75 -6.36 -26.60
C VAL A 192 -7.01 -7.15 -27.02
N LEU A 193 -7.10 -7.55 -28.30
CA LEU A 193 -8.22 -8.34 -28.83
C LEU A 193 -7.98 -9.85 -28.76
N SER A 194 -6.75 -10.27 -28.44
CA SER A 194 -6.37 -11.68 -28.40
C SER A 194 -7.05 -12.45 -27.26
N LYS A 195 -7.09 -13.78 -27.40
CA LYS A 195 -7.52 -14.66 -26.32
C LYS A 195 -6.63 -14.49 -25.08
N GLU A 196 -5.32 -14.32 -25.26
CA GLU A 196 -4.38 -14.14 -24.16
C GLU A 196 -4.69 -12.88 -23.33
N ALA A 197 -5.03 -11.76 -23.98
CA ALA A 197 -5.47 -10.55 -23.29
C ALA A 197 -6.74 -10.81 -22.46
N GLY A 198 -7.69 -11.57 -23.00
CA GLY A 198 -8.89 -12.01 -22.29
C GLY A 198 -8.57 -12.84 -21.04
N ASP A 199 -7.70 -13.84 -21.17
CA ASP A 199 -7.28 -14.71 -20.06
C ASP A 199 -6.55 -13.90 -18.96
N ARG A 200 -5.69 -12.96 -19.34
CA ARG A 200 -4.98 -12.05 -18.42
C ARG A 200 -5.94 -11.10 -17.70
N ALA A 201 -6.91 -10.54 -18.41
CA ALA A 201 -7.92 -9.66 -17.83
C ALA A 201 -8.85 -10.42 -16.87
N GLU A 202 -9.19 -11.68 -17.15
CA GLU A 202 -9.91 -12.55 -16.23
C GLU A 202 -9.11 -12.82 -14.95
N LEU A 203 -7.82 -13.17 -15.08
CA LEU A 203 -6.94 -13.38 -13.94
C LEU A 203 -6.85 -12.11 -13.07
N ALA A 204 -6.60 -10.95 -13.68
CA ALA A 204 -6.58 -9.67 -12.99
C ALA A 204 -7.92 -9.38 -12.29
N THR A 205 -9.04 -9.71 -12.91
CA THR A 205 -10.38 -9.57 -12.28
C THR A 205 -10.49 -10.44 -11.03
N ARG A 206 -10.08 -11.71 -11.10
CA ARG A 206 -10.08 -12.63 -9.94
C ARG A 206 -9.17 -12.14 -8.82
N LEU A 207 -8.01 -11.58 -9.15
CA LEU A 207 -7.08 -10.98 -8.18
C LEU A 207 -7.70 -9.77 -7.47
N LEU A 208 -8.37 -8.87 -8.21
CA LEU A 208 -9.07 -7.73 -7.62
C LEU A 208 -10.29 -8.16 -6.78
N VAL A 209 -10.97 -9.25 -7.14
CA VAL A 209 -12.04 -9.81 -6.29
C VAL A 209 -11.46 -10.41 -5.00
N ALA A 210 -10.32 -11.08 -5.06
CA ALA A 210 -9.63 -11.59 -3.89
C ALA A 210 -9.16 -10.45 -2.96
N LEU A 211 -8.57 -9.40 -3.54
CA LEU A 211 -8.20 -8.17 -2.85
C LEU A 211 -9.39 -7.52 -2.13
N HIS A 212 -10.54 -7.46 -2.80
CA HIS A 212 -11.77 -6.92 -2.24
C HIS A 212 -12.17 -7.70 -0.99
N ARG A 213 -12.16 -9.03 -1.09
CA ARG A 213 -12.53 -9.94 -0.01
C ARG A 213 -11.61 -9.78 1.20
N ILE A 214 -10.29 -9.77 1.05
CA ILE A 214 -9.38 -9.66 2.21
C ILE A 214 -9.56 -8.33 2.97
N ASN A 215 -9.90 -7.25 2.26
CA ASN A 215 -10.14 -5.96 2.88
C ASN A 215 -11.51 -5.93 3.61
N LEU A 216 -12.54 -6.59 3.07
CA LEU A 216 -13.81 -6.77 3.78
C LEU A 216 -13.66 -7.66 5.00
N ASP A 217 -12.93 -8.77 4.88
CA ASP A 217 -12.66 -9.70 5.98
C ASP A 217 -11.92 -8.97 7.11
N PHE A 218 -10.92 -8.14 6.78
CA PHE A 218 -10.26 -7.26 7.76
C PHE A 218 -11.23 -6.24 8.39
N ALA A 219 -12.07 -5.60 7.59
CA ALA A 219 -13.04 -4.61 8.07
C ALA A 219 -14.13 -5.20 8.98
N THR A 220 -14.36 -6.51 8.95
CA THR A 220 -15.39 -7.18 9.74
C THR A 220 -14.83 -7.99 10.90
N ARG A 221 -13.51 -8.23 10.93
CA ARG A 221 -12.83 -8.93 12.01
C ARG A 221 -12.98 -8.20 13.34
N ALA A 222 -13.40 -8.93 14.36
CA ALA A 222 -13.55 -8.42 15.71
C ALA A 222 -12.18 -8.30 16.43
N PRO A 223 -11.99 -7.35 17.36
CA PRO A 223 -10.72 -7.20 18.08
C PRO A 223 -10.19 -8.45 18.78
N GLU A 224 -11.09 -9.25 19.37
CA GLU A 224 -10.79 -10.52 20.04
C GLU A 224 -10.19 -11.57 19.09
N ASP A 225 -10.50 -11.48 17.80
CA ASP A 225 -9.97 -12.33 16.74
C ASP A 225 -8.72 -11.72 16.08
N GLY A 226 -8.09 -10.74 16.73
CA GLY A 226 -6.94 -10.00 16.19
C GLY A 226 -7.33 -8.89 15.19
N GLY A 227 -8.56 -8.38 15.27
CA GLY A 227 -8.99 -7.19 14.54
C GLY A 227 -8.35 -5.92 15.10
N LEU A 228 -8.04 -4.96 14.23
CA LEU A 228 -7.52 -3.67 14.65
C LEU A 228 -8.60 -2.88 15.41
N ARG A 229 -8.28 -2.40 16.61
CA ARG A 229 -9.17 -1.51 17.37
C ARG A 229 -9.09 -0.07 16.86
N ILE A 230 -10.23 0.62 16.82
CA ILE A 230 -10.34 1.98 16.27
C ILE A 230 -9.57 2.99 17.11
N ASP A 231 -9.74 2.95 18.43
CA ASP A 231 -9.01 3.76 19.40
C ASP A 231 -7.49 3.53 19.31
N HIS A 232 -7.05 2.26 19.27
CA HIS A 232 -5.64 1.92 19.08
C HIS A 232 -5.09 2.49 17.77
N PHE A 233 -5.82 2.36 16.66
CA PHE A 233 -5.42 2.94 15.39
C PHE A 233 -5.25 4.46 15.48
N MET A 234 -6.26 5.17 15.99
CA MET A 234 -6.29 6.64 16.00
C MET A 234 -5.32 7.26 16.99
N ASP A 235 -5.16 6.63 18.16
CA ASP A 235 -4.52 7.26 19.32
C ASP A 235 -3.10 6.75 19.56
N VAL A 236 -2.77 5.57 19.02
CA VAL A 236 -1.46 4.95 19.22
C VAL A 236 -0.77 4.77 17.87
N PHE A 237 -1.25 3.85 17.05
CA PHE A 237 -0.53 3.37 15.88
C PHE A 237 -0.35 4.48 14.82
N ARG A 238 -1.41 5.23 14.52
CA ARG A 238 -1.33 6.36 13.57
C ARG A 238 -0.39 7.48 14.03
N GLN A 239 -0.22 7.63 15.34
CA GLN A 239 0.59 8.71 15.92
C GLN A 239 2.10 8.49 15.72
N PHE A 240 2.52 7.31 15.24
CA PHE A 240 3.91 7.08 14.79
C PHE A 240 4.21 7.68 13.41
N ALA A 241 3.19 8.06 12.63
CA ALA A 241 3.37 8.66 11.30
C ALA A 241 3.70 10.16 11.36
N VAL A 242 4.71 10.52 12.17
CA VAL A 242 5.17 11.90 12.36
C VAL A 242 6.23 12.30 11.32
N HIS A 243 6.42 13.61 11.20
CA HIS A 243 7.52 14.19 10.44
C HIS A 243 8.84 14.00 11.19
N TRP A 244 9.90 13.62 10.47
CA TRP A 244 11.29 13.65 10.96
C TRP A 244 11.97 14.94 10.50
N GLU A 245 11.61 15.41 9.31
CA GLU A 245 12.00 16.69 8.76
C GLU A 245 10.77 17.49 8.32
N GLN A 246 10.89 18.83 8.33
CA GLN A 246 9.80 19.67 7.84
C GLN A 246 9.56 19.41 6.35
N GLY A 247 8.31 19.07 5.99
CA GLY A 247 7.90 18.83 4.61
C GLY A 247 8.21 17.43 4.06
N ASP A 248 8.75 16.52 4.89
CA ASP A 248 8.85 15.11 4.51
C ASP A 248 7.46 14.45 4.44
N ILE A 249 7.39 13.21 3.92
CA ILE A 249 6.15 12.47 3.76
C ILE A 249 6.22 11.18 4.58
N PRO A 250 5.52 11.10 5.73
CA PRO A 250 5.51 9.89 6.54
C PRO A 250 4.88 8.68 5.84
N PRO A 251 5.22 7.44 6.26
CA PRO A 251 4.73 6.23 5.63
C PRO A 251 3.20 6.15 5.66
N SER A 252 2.61 5.77 4.54
CA SER A 252 1.15 5.75 4.36
C SER A 252 0.75 4.76 3.26
N GLY A 253 -0.41 4.11 3.41
CA GLY A 253 -0.98 3.27 2.35
C GLY A 253 -1.27 4.02 1.04
N ALA A 254 -1.35 5.36 1.07
CA ALA A 254 -1.43 6.17 -0.16
C ALA A 254 -0.15 6.13 -1.01
N GLN A 255 0.95 5.62 -0.46
CA GLN A 255 2.23 5.44 -1.15
C GLN A 255 2.39 4.03 -1.75
N ASP A 256 1.35 3.18 -1.72
CA ASP A 256 1.38 1.91 -2.42
C ASP A 256 1.54 2.15 -3.94
N PRO A 257 2.69 1.78 -4.55
CA PRO A 257 2.95 2.09 -5.95
C PRO A 257 2.06 1.28 -6.90
N GLU A 258 1.60 0.08 -6.50
CA GLU A 258 0.80 -0.79 -7.35
C GLU A 258 -0.64 -0.31 -7.42
N PHE A 259 -1.15 0.24 -6.32
CA PHE A 259 -2.43 0.96 -6.31
C PHE A 259 -2.41 2.15 -7.27
N LEU A 260 -1.37 2.98 -7.19
CA LEU A 260 -1.21 4.17 -8.03
C LEU A 260 -1.07 3.80 -9.50
N ARG A 261 -0.25 2.78 -9.80
CA ARG A 261 -0.03 2.26 -11.16
C ARG A 261 -1.31 1.70 -11.76
N ARG A 262 -2.11 0.96 -10.99
CA ARG A 262 -3.40 0.42 -11.46
C ARG A 262 -4.37 1.53 -11.85
N ASP A 263 -4.45 2.60 -11.07
CA ASP A 263 -5.31 3.75 -11.38
C ASP A 263 -4.91 4.41 -12.72
N LEU A 264 -3.61 4.52 -13.00
CA LEU A 264 -3.11 5.03 -14.28
C LEU A 264 -3.39 4.04 -15.43
N LEU A 265 -3.16 2.75 -15.20
CA LEU A 265 -3.38 1.67 -16.16
C LEU A 265 -4.85 1.57 -16.60
N MET A 266 -5.77 1.70 -15.64
CA MET A 266 -7.22 1.60 -15.86
C MET A 266 -7.87 2.92 -16.27
N GLY A 267 -7.14 4.03 -16.24
CA GLY A 267 -7.62 5.34 -16.67
C GLY A 267 -8.58 6.00 -15.68
N ILE A 268 -8.11 6.33 -14.48
CA ILE A 268 -8.89 7.10 -13.51
C ILE A 268 -9.28 8.49 -14.05
N ASP A 269 -10.58 8.79 -14.06
CA ASP A 269 -11.11 10.12 -14.42
C ASP A 269 -11.03 11.07 -13.20
N PHE A 270 -9.83 11.58 -12.91
CA PHE A 270 -9.62 12.55 -11.84
C PHE A 270 -8.67 13.68 -12.28
N PRO A 271 -9.15 14.95 -12.34
CA PRO A 271 -8.32 16.08 -12.75
C PRO A 271 -7.07 16.25 -11.88
N GLY A 272 -5.90 16.36 -12.52
CA GLY A 272 -4.62 16.56 -11.83
C GLY A 272 -4.10 15.32 -11.09
N TYR A 273 -4.62 14.12 -11.40
CA TYR A 273 -4.20 12.88 -10.72
C TYR A 273 -2.69 12.62 -10.85
N GLU A 274 -2.10 12.78 -12.04
CA GLU A 274 -0.65 12.59 -12.19
C GLU A 274 0.17 13.55 -11.32
N ALA A 275 -0.25 14.82 -11.23
CA ALA A 275 0.40 15.78 -10.35
C ALA A 275 0.25 15.38 -8.88
N HIS A 276 -0.85 14.72 -8.51
CA HIS A 276 -0.99 14.12 -7.18
C HIS A 276 -0.01 12.97 -6.95
N VAL A 277 0.14 12.06 -7.92
CA VAL A 277 1.08 10.94 -7.86
C VAL A 277 2.53 11.46 -7.76
N ARG A 278 2.92 12.45 -8.57
CA ARG A 278 4.27 13.05 -8.52
C ARG A 278 4.61 13.68 -7.16
N ARG A 279 3.62 14.18 -6.41
CA ARG A 279 3.85 14.68 -5.03
C ARG A 279 4.29 13.57 -4.06
N LEU A 280 4.02 12.31 -4.36
CA LEU A 280 4.41 11.17 -3.52
C LEU A 280 5.80 10.64 -3.84
N PHE A 281 6.38 10.99 -4.99
CA PHE A 281 7.67 10.50 -5.47
C PHE A 281 8.82 10.60 -4.46
N PRO A 282 8.93 11.66 -3.63
CA PRO A 282 9.98 11.73 -2.61
C PRO A 282 9.98 10.58 -1.60
N ALA A 283 8.86 9.86 -1.44
CA ALA A 283 8.71 8.74 -0.51
C ALA A 283 8.67 7.36 -1.20
N LEU A 284 8.82 7.32 -2.53
CA LEU A 284 8.86 6.07 -3.30
C LEU A 284 10.30 5.64 -3.57
N LEU A 285 10.50 4.41 -4.01
CA LEU A 285 11.76 3.91 -4.54
C LEU A 285 12.00 4.44 -5.97
N GLY A 286 13.25 4.40 -6.43
CA GLY A 286 13.63 4.82 -7.79
C GLY A 286 12.87 4.05 -8.86
N ALA A 287 12.89 2.73 -8.81
CA ALA A 287 12.21 1.88 -9.79
C ALA A 287 10.69 2.09 -9.82
N GLU A 288 10.09 2.44 -8.68
CA GLU A 288 8.65 2.74 -8.58
C GLU A 288 8.31 4.07 -9.24
N ARG A 289 9.13 5.11 -9.02
CA ARG A 289 9.00 6.40 -9.73
C ARG A 289 9.07 6.18 -11.23
N ASP A 290 10.09 5.46 -11.69
CA ASP A 290 10.29 5.20 -13.13
C ASP A 290 9.10 4.41 -13.72
N ALA A 291 8.56 3.44 -12.99
CA ALA A 291 7.39 2.67 -13.43
C ALA A 291 6.14 3.55 -13.54
N LEU A 292 5.89 4.41 -12.55
CA LEU A 292 4.76 5.35 -12.56
C LEU A 292 4.90 6.38 -13.68
N GLU A 293 6.11 6.94 -13.91
CA GLU A 293 6.35 7.88 -15.00
C GLU A 293 6.12 7.24 -16.37
N ARG A 294 6.63 6.02 -16.59
CA ARG A 294 6.33 5.26 -17.81
C ARG A 294 4.84 5.06 -18.00
N GLN A 295 4.11 4.72 -16.94
CA GLN A 295 2.67 4.48 -17.02
C GLN A 295 1.88 5.77 -17.32
N MET A 296 2.28 6.93 -16.77
CA MET A 296 1.67 8.23 -17.09
C MET A 296 1.82 8.60 -18.57
N GLY A 297 2.89 8.15 -19.23
CA GLY A 297 3.14 8.40 -20.65
C GLY A 297 2.38 7.49 -21.61
N ARG A 298 1.58 6.55 -21.14
CA ARG A 298 0.92 5.52 -21.97
C ARG A 298 -0.60 5.70 -22.06
N PRO A 299 -1.22 5.27 -23.17
CA PRO A 299 -2.67 5.12 -23.24
C PRO A 299 -3.19 4.14 -22.17
N THR A 300 -4.37 4.43 -21.64
CA THR A 300 -5.05 3.55 -20.67
C THR A 300 -5.59 2.29 -21.36
N LEU A 301 -5.70 1.16 -20.64
CA LEU A 301 -6.22 -0.09 -21.22
C LEU A 301 -7.61 0.05 -21.85
N PRO A 302 -8.58 0.77 -21.24
CA PRO A 302 -9.87 1.02 -21.87
C PRO A 302 -9.76 1.79 -23.19
N THR A 303 -8.84 2.77 -23.28
CA THR A 303 -8.58 3.51 -24.52
C THR A 303 -8.01 2.57 -25.58
N VAL A 304 -7.01 1.75 -25.24
CA VAL A 304 -6.39 0.79 -26.17
C VAL A 304 -7.44 -0.16 -26.75
N LEU A 305 -8.30 -0.73 -25.90
CA LEU A 305 -9.38 -1.62 -26.33
C LEU A 305 -10.36 -0.92 -27.28
N LEU A 306 -10.88 0.24 -26.91
CA LEU A 306 -11.91 0.94 -27.69
C LEU A 306 -11.37 1.39 -29.04
N THR A 307 -10.11 1.84 -29.10
CA THR A 307 -9.43 2.15 -30.36
C THR A 307 -9.29 0.92 -31.23
N ALA A 308 -8.87 -0.23 -30.69
CA ALA A 308 -8.73 -1.47 -31.45
C ALA A 308 -10.08 -1.99 -32.00
N LEU A 309 -11.19 -1.76 -31.28
CA LEU A 309 -12.53 -2.12 -31.73
C LEU A 309 -13.18 -1.08 -32.66
N GLY A 310 -12.55 0.08 -32.88
CA GLY A 310 -13.14 1.18 -33.65
C GLY A 310 -14.39 1.79 -33.01
N LEU A 311 -14.52 1.70 -31.68
CA LEU A 311 -15.69 2.16 -30.94
C LEU A 311 -15.45 3.52 -30.29
N ASP A 312 -16.40 4.44 -30.49
CA ASP A 312 -16.40 5.74 -29.81
C ASP A 312 -16.97 5.63 -28.39
N PRO A 313 -16.19 5.93 -27.32
CA PRO A 313 -16.68 5.91 -25.95
C PRO A 313 -17.89 6.83 -25.73
N ALA A 314 -17.96 7.98 -26.44
CA ALA A 314 -19.08 8.90 -26.29
C ALA A 314 -20.38 8.30 -26.86
N ARG A 315 -20.28 7.54 -27.96
CA ARG A 315 -21.41 6.76 -28.51
C ARG A 315 -21.87 5.69 -27.53
N LEU A 316 -20.96 4.85 -27.02
CA LEU A 316 -21.29 3.79 -26.05
C LEU A 316 -22.00 4.33 -24.80
N LYS A 317 -21.62 5.53 -24.35
CA LYS A 317 -22.24 6.18 -23.18
C LYS A 317 -23.71 6.57 -23.40
N ARG A 318 -24.14 6.80 -24.64
CA ARG A 318 -25.50 7.21 -25.00
C ARG A 318 -26.43 6.03 -25.32
N MET A 319 -25.90 4.83 -25.46
CA MET A 319 -26.66 3.65 -25.84
C MET A 319 -27.43 3.08 -24.64
N THR A 320 -28.64 2.62 -24.91
CA THR A 320 -29.50 1.87 -23.99
C THR A 320 -29.00 0.43 -23.82
N ALA A 321 -29.50 -0.29 -22.82
CA ALA A 321 -29.17 -1.70 -22.60
C ALA A 321 -29.46 -2.58 -23.84
N ASP A 322 -30.56 -2.32 -24.54
CA ASP A 322 -30.96 -3.10 -25.72
C ASP A 322 -30.05 -2.85 -26.92
N GLU A 323 -29.54 -1.64 -27.06
CA GLU A 323 -28.56 -1.28 -28.10
C GLU A 323 -27.15 -1.79 -27.76
N LEU A 324 -26.78 -1.86 -26.48
CA LEU A 324 -25.48 -2.35 -26.03
C LEU A 324 -25.31 -3.87 -26.19
N ARG A 325 -26.38 -4.66 -26.01
CA ARG A 325 -26.32 -6.13 -26.10
C ARG A 325 -25.79 -6.64 -27.45
N PRO A 326 -26.26 -6.16 -28.61
CA PRO A 326 -25.66 -6.50 -29.91
C PRO A 326 -24.18 -6.16 -29.98
N VAL A 327 -23.76 -4.97 -29.52
CA VAL A 327 -22.35 -4.56 -29.54
C VAL A 327 -21.47 -5.48 -28.71
N VAL A 328 -21.93 -5.87 -27.51
CA VAL A 328 -21.21 -6.82 -26.65
C VAL A 328 -21.19 -8.23 -27.26
N ARG A 329 -22.26 -8.63 -27.96
CA ARG A 329 -22.29 -9.91 -28.68
C ARG A 329 -21.27 -9.97 -29.81
N ASP A 330 -21.14 -8.88 -30.55
CA ASP A 330 -20.18 -8.75 -31.65
C ASP A 330 -18.74 -8.57 -31.14
N HIS A 331 -18.59 -8.01 -29.93
CA HIS A 331 -17.30 -7.77 -29.27
C HIS A 331 -17.28 -8.26 -27.80
N PRO A 332 -17.21 -9.59 -27.56
CA PRO A 332 -17.26 -10.16 -26.21
C PRO A 332 -16.17 -9.63 -25.26
N GLN A 333 -15.03 -9.18 -25.78
CA GLN A 333 -13.96 -8.55 -25.01
C GLN A 333 -14.46 -7.38 -24.17
N LEU A 334 -15.45 -6.61 -24.65
CA LEU A 334 -16.05 -5.51 -23.90
C LEU A 334 -16.60 -5.96 -22.54
N ALA A 335 -17.18 -7.16 -22.46
CA ALA A 335 -17.69 -7.71 -21.22
C ALA A 335 -16.54 -8.07 -20.25
N THR A 336 -15.48 -8.73 -20.74
CA THR A 336 -14.29 -9.08 -19.94
C THR A 336 -13.65 -7.83 -19.33
N TRP A 337 -13.42 -6.80 -20.14
CA TRP A 337 -12.81 -5.55 -19.70
C TRP A 337 -13.72 -4.73 -18.78
N TYR A 338 -15.03 -4.77 -19.00
CA TYR A 338 -15.98 -4.17 -18.06
C TYR A 338 -15.90 -4.82 -16.68
N LEU A 339 -15.88 -6.16 -16.60
CA LEU A 339 -15.83 -6.87 -15.33
C LEU A 339 -14.55 -6.53 -14.53
N LEU A 340 -13.42 -6.38 -15.22
CA LEU A 340 -12.16 -5.91 -14.64
C LEU A 340 -12.28 -4.48 -14.07
N LEU A 341 -12.82 -3.54 -14.84
CA LEU A 341 -13.01 -2.15 -14.40
C LEU A 341 -14.02 -2.05 -13.24
N ALA A 342 -15.09 -2.84 -13.29
CA ALA A 342 -16.06 -2.94 -12.21
C ALA A 342 -15.42 -3.49 -10.92
N ALA A 343 -14.55 -4.50 -11.02
CA ALA A 343 -13.80 -5.02 -9.88
C ALA A 343 -12.85 -3.95 -9.31
N ASN A 344 -12.12 -3.22 -10.15
CA ASN A 344 -11.27 -2.09 -9.72
C ASN A 344 -12.08 -1.00 -8.99
N ALA A 345 -13.25 -0.64 -9.52
CA ALA A 345 -14.11 0.36 -8.91
C ALA A 345 -14.63 -0.07 -7.51
N ARG A 346 -14.85 -1.37 -7.30
CA ARG A 346 -15.23 -1.94 -5.98
C ARG A 346 -14.08 -1.85 -4.97
N ILE A 347 -12.82 -2.05 -5.38
CA ILE A 347 -11.64 -1.85 -4.52
C ILE A 347 -11.53 -0.41 -4.04
N GLY A 348 -11.68 0.55 -4.95
CA GLY A 348 -11.66 1.98 -4.58
C GLY A 348 -12.69 2.35 -3.51
N ALA A 349 -13.86 1.70 -3.53
CA ALA A 349 -14.91 1.90 -2.53
C ALA A 349 -14.56 1.27 -1.17
N VAL A 350 -13.87 0.12 -1.16
CA VAL A 350 -13.45 -0.54 0.08
C VAL A 350 -12.36 0.23 0.81
N HIS A 351 -11.40 0.81 0.09
CA HIS A 351 -10.40 1.69 0.71
C HIS A 351 -11.07 2.91 1.39
N LEU A 352 -12.06 3.53 0.73
CA LEU A 352 -12.87 4.58 1.36
C LEU A 352 -13.60 4.06 2.62
N MET A 353 -14.22 2.89 2.54
CA MET A 353 -14.91 2.28 3.69
C MET A 353 -13.96 2.05 4.88
N LEU A 354 -12.76 1.53 4.64
CA LEU A 354 -11.75 1.32 5.69
C LEU A 354 -11.33 2.64 6.33
N THR A 355 -11.01 3.66 5.52
CA THR A 355 -10.64 4.98 6.05
C THR A 355 -11.80 5.66 6.79
N GLU A 356 -13.04 5.49 6.33
CA GLU A 356 -14.22 5.94 7.08
C GLU A 356 -14.37 5.21 8.41
N LYS A 357 -14.21 3.89 8.44
CA LYS A 357 -14.38 3.06 9.65
C LYS A 357 -13.34 3.41 10.72
N PHE A 358 -12.07 3.46 10.34
CA PHE A 358 -10.97 3.57 11.30
C PHE A 358 -10.53 5.02 11.59
N LEU A 359 -10.89 5.99 10.73
CA LEU A 359 -10.40 7.36 10.87
C LEU A 359 -11.55 8.39 10.89
N PHE A 360 -12.28 8.54 9.78
CA PHE A 360 -13.14 9.71 9.61
C PHE A 360 -14.44 9.66 10.42
N LYS A 361 -15.18 8.54 10.42
CA LYS A 361 -16.43 8.42 11.20
C LYS A 361 -16.15 8.57 12.70
N PRO A 362 -15.16 7.85 13.29
CA PRO A 362 -14.81 8.05 14.69
C PRO A 362 -14.37 9.49 14.99
N GLN A 363 -13.54 10.13 14.15
CA GLN A 363 -13.12 11.51 14.39
C GLN A 363 -14.29 12.49 14.34
N ARG A 364 -15.27 12.31 13.45
CA ARG A 364 -16.49 13.13 13.46
C ARG A 364 -17.30 12.96 14.74
N ALA A 365 -17.37 11.74 15.29
CA ALA A 365 -18.04 11.50 16.56
C ALA A 365 -17.30 12.20 17.74
N ARG A 366 -15.97 12.21 17.73
CA ARG A 366 -15.14 12.96 18.69
C ARG A 366 -15.32 14.47 18.58
N ASP A 367 -15.35 14.99 17.35
CA ASP A 367 -15.60 16.41 17.09
C ASP A 367 -17.01 16.81 17.58
N ALA A 368 -18.03 15.97 17.36
CA ALA A 368 -19.40 16.23 17.81
C ALA A 368 -19.60 16.12 19.33
N SER A 369 -18.81 15.30 20.01
CA SER A 369 -18.84 15.13 21.47
C SER A 369 -17.92 16.11 22.22
N GLY A 370 -17.11 16.89 21.51
CA GLY A 370 -16.18 17.87 22.10
C GLY A 370 -14.83 17.28 22.52
N GLU A 371 -14.56 16.00 22.29
CA GLU A 371 -13.25 15.36 22.55
C GLU A 371 -12.14 15.95 21.65
N GLY A 372 -12.50 16.40 20.44
CA GLY A 372 -11.56 17.05 19.52
C GLY A 372 -10.58 16.10 18.82
N ASP A 373 -9.46 16.66 18.34
CA ASP A 373 -8.47 15.95 17.52
C ASP A 373 -7.18 15.69 18.30
N ARG A 374 -6.36 14.74 17.83
CA ARG A 374 -5.05 14.47 18.42
C ARG A 374 -4.05 15.56 18.03
N PRO A 375 -3.19 15.98 18.97
CA PRO A 375 -2.31 17.12 18.75
C PRO A 375 -1.11 16.79 17.85
N LEU A 376 -0.69 15.52 17.79
CA LEU A 376 0.52 15.12 17.07
C LEU A 376 0.24 14.87 15.57
N VAL A 377 -0.47 13.80 15.24
CA VAL A 377 -0.96 13.49 13.88
C VAL A 377 -2.48 13.66 13.85
N SER A 378 -2.96 14.61 13.05
CA SER A 378 -4.40 14.88 12.92
C SER A 378 -5.15 13.67 12.37
N ASN A 379 -6.29 13.39 12.99
CA ASN A 379 -7.24 12.37 12.56
C ASN A 379 -8.31 12.90 11.59
N ARG A 380 -8.31 14.22 11.31
CA ARG A 380 -9.23 14.85 10.34
C ARG A 380 -8.79 14.69 8.88
N GLN A 381 -7.59 14.18 8.66
CA GLN A 381 -7.01 13.94 7.34
C GLN A 381 -6.11 12.70 7.38
N GLY A 382 -5.90 12.05 6.24
CA GLY A 382 -4.89 11.01 6.08
C GLY A 382 -3.47 11.56 6.26
N THR A 383 -2.48 10.68 6.42
CA THR A 383 -1.07 11.05 6.66
C THR A 383 -0.49 11.97 5.58
N THR A 384 -0.97 11.85 4.34
CA THR A 384 -0.57 12.70 3.20
C THR A 384 -1.33 14.03 3.12
N GLY A 385 -2.12 14.38 4.15
CA GLY A 385 -2.96 15.58 4.20
C GLY A 385 -4.29 15.46 3.45
N MET A 386 -4.61 14.27 2.91
CA MET A 386 -5.85 14.06 2.16
C MET A 386 -7.08 14.02 3.09
N LYS A 387 -8.05 14.91 2.85
CA LYS A 387 -9.33 14.96 3.58
C LYS A 387 -10.36 14.00 3.00
N GLU A 388 -11.31 13.57 3.82
CA GLU A 388 -12.40 12.65 3.41
C GLU A 388 -13.14 13.07 2.12
N PRO A 389 -13.54 14.34 1.90
CA PRO A 389 -14.24 14.70 0.66
C PRO A 389 -13.41 14.42 -0.60
N LEU A 390 -12.09 14.52 -0.53
CA LEU A 390 -11.20 14.21 -1.65
C LEU A 390 -11.14 12.69 -1.90
N LEU A 391 -11.09 11.88 -0.84
CA LEU A 391 -11.18 10.41 -0.96
C LEU A 391 -12.52 9.95 -1.54
N VAL A 392 -13.63 10.56 -1.12
CA VAL A 392 -14.96 10.31 -1.71
C VAL A 392 -14.97 10.61 -3.20
N ARG A 393 -14.37 11.74 -3.62
CA ARG A 393 -14.25 12.10 -5.04
C ARG A 393 -13.37 11.10 -5.82
N LEU A 394 -12.26 10.64 -5.24
CA LEU A 394 -11.40 9.62 -5.87
C LEU A 394 -12.14 8.29 -6.02
N ALA A 395 -12.87 7.83 -4.99
CA ALA A 395 -13.68 6.62 -5.08
C ALA A 395 -14.77 6.73 -6.17
N ARG A 396 -15.38 7.91 -6.32
CA ARG A 396 -16.33 8.19 -7.42
C ARG A 396 -15.65 8.24 -8.79
N ALA A 397 -14.46 8.83 -8.89
CA ALA A 397 -13.68 8.87 -10.13
C ALA A 397 -13.39 7.47 -10.68
N ARG A 398 -13.03 6.51 -9.81
CA ARG A 398 -12.81 5.11 -10.21
C ARG A 398 -14.06 4.40 -10.74
N ARG A 399 -15.26 4.92 -10.49
CA ARG A 399 -16.52 4.41 -11.06
C ARG A 399 -16.86 5.02 -12.41
N ARG A 400 -16.17 6.10 -12.81
CA ARG A 400 -16.42 6.86 -14.04
C ARG A 400 -15.47 6.43 -15.16
N TYR A 401 -15.45 5.13 -15.48
CA TYR A 401 -14.61 4.57 -16.54
C TYR A 401 -15.36 4.51 -17.88
N GLN A 402 -14.61 4.38 -18.99
CA GLN A 402 -15.15 4.47 -20.35
C GLN A 402 -16.21 3.40 -20.68
N LEU A 403 -16.14 2.23 -20.03
CA LEU A 403 -17.10 1.12 -20.21
C LEU A 403 -18.28 1.14 -19.20
N GLN A 404 -18.44 2.19 -18.39
CA GLN A 404 -19.45 2.20 -17.31
C GLN A 404 -20.90 1.95 -17.78
N SER A 405 -21.24 2.32 -19.03
CA SER A 405 -22.59 2.15 -19.58
C SER A 405 -22.98 0.69 -19.76
N LEU A 406 -22.01 -0.22 -19.85
CA LEU A 406 -22.26 -1.66 -19.85
C LEU A 406 -22.85 -2.17 -18.53
N GLY A 407 -22.75 -1.40 -17.43
CA GLY A 407 -23.40 -1.73 -16.17
C GLY A 407 -24.94 -1.68 -16.19
N GLN A 408 -25.54 -1.29 -17.31
CA GLN A 408 -26.96 -1.48 -17.59
C GLN A 408 -27.31 -2.94 -17.89
N ILE A 409 -26.32 -3.76 -18.26
CA ILE A 409 -26.44 -5.20 -18.48
C ILE A 409 -25.95 -5.91 -17.21
N SER A 410 -26.67 -6.92 -16.75
CA SER A 410 -26.29 -7.62 -15.51
C SER A 410 -24.92 -8.28 -15.63
N ASP A 411 -24.14 -8.27 -14.54
CA ASP A 411 -22.82 -8.93 -14.48
C ASP A 411 -22.88 -10.41 -14.90
N ASN A 412 -23.97 -11.11 -14.56
CA ASN A 412 -24.19 -12.52 -14.96
C ASN A 412 -24.39 -12.68 -16.47
N GLU A 413 -25.05 -11.73 -17.12
CA GLU A 413 -25.20 -11.72 -18.57
C GLU A 413 -23.89 -11.35 -19.27
N LEU A 414 -23.18 -10.34 -18.78
CA LEU A 414 -21.85 -9.98 -19.29
C LEU A 414 -20.85 -11.13 -19.14
N ALA A 415 -20.87 -11.84 -18.01
CA ALA A 415 -20.05 -13.04 -17.81
C ALA A 415 -20.39 -14.15 -18.82
N ARG A 416 -21.65 -14.31 -19.21
CA ARG A 416 -22.03 -15.26 -20.28
C ARG A 416 -21.51 -14.82 -21.65
N PHE A 417 -21.48 -13.53 -21.96
CA PHE A 417 -20.84 -13.05 -23.19
C PHE A 417 -19.32 -13.28 -23.16
N ALA A 418 -18.66 -12.94 -22.05
CA ALA A 418 -17.22 -13.06 -21.90
C ALA A 418 -16.72 -14.52 -21.93
N TYR A 419 -17.47 -15.44 -21.32
CA TYR A 419 -16.99 -16.79 -21.00
C TYR A 419 -17.87 -17.93 -21.53
N GLY A 420 -19.02 -17.61 -22.11
CA GLY A 420 -20.13 -18.55 -22.28
C GLY A 420 -20.63 -18.70 -23.71
N GLN A 421 -19.76 -18.97 -24.69
CA GLN A 421 -20.09 -19.73 -25.92
C GLN A 421 -18.83 -20.31 -26.59
N ALA A 422 -18.50 -21.56 -26.30
CA ALA A 422 -18.00 -22.58 -27.24
C ALA A 422 -17.60 -23.84 -26.45
N GLY A 423 -18.04 -25.01 -26.90
CA GLY A 423 -17.80 -26.34 -26.31
C GLY A 423 -16.35 -26.83 -26.28
N THR A 424 -15.39 -25.93 -26.03
CA THR A 424 -13.97 -26.20 -25.76
C THR A 424 -13.36 -25.23 -24.74
N ALA A 425 -14.14 -24.28 -24.18
CA ALA A 425 -13.64 -23.26 -23.26
C ALA A 425 -13.61 -23.77 -21.80
N ARG A 426 -12.43 -23.70 -21.18
CA ARG A 426 -12.15 -24.02 -19.77
C ARG A 426 -13.20 -23.35 -18.88
N ALA A 427 -13.87 -24.14 -18.03
CA ALA A 427 -14.76 -23.59 -17.01
C ALA A 427 -13.99 -22.57 -16.18
N ARG A 428 -14.60 -21.39 -15.95
CA ARG A 428 -14.09 -20.36 -15.05
C ARG A 428 -13.65 -21.03 -13.74
N SER A 429 -12.41 -20.80 -13.32
CA SER A 429 -11.99 -21.25 -12.00
C SER A 429 -12.66 -20.36 -10.97
N ASP A 430 -13.68 -20.88 -10.30
CA ASP A 430 -14.40 -20.18 -9.22
C ASP A 430 -13.52 -19.98 -7.97
N ARG A 431 -12.32 -20.58 -7.93
CA ARG A 431 -11.37 -20.41 -6.84
C ARG A 431 -10.70 -19.05 -6.98
N LEU A 432 -10.83 -18.21 -5.95
CA LEU A 432 -10.10 -16.95 -5.90
C LEU A 432 -8.61 -17.22 -5.63
N PRO A 433 -7.69 -16.45 -6.26
CA PRO A 433 -6.28 -16.48 -5.91
C PRO A 433 -6.05 -16.19 -4.43
N THR A 434 -5.04 -16.81 -3.82
CA THR A 434 -4.70 -16.67 -2.40
C THR A 434 -3.31 -16.10 -2.22
N VAL A 435 -3.09 -15.33 -1.15
CA VAL A 435 -1.75 -14.91 -0.73
C VAL A 435 -1.30 -15.73 0.48
N ARG A 436 -0.05 -16.20 0.43
CA ARG A 436 0.61 -16.85 1.57
C ARG A 436 1.91 -16.12 1.90
N PHE A 437 2.30 -16.17 3.16
CA PHE A 437 3.61 -15.70 3.59
C PHE A 437 4.57 -16.86 3.69
N ILE A 438 5.78 -16.68 3.17
CA ILE A 438 6.90 -17.59 3.30
C ILE A 438 8.11 -16.82 3.82
N ALA A 439 9.06 -17.51 4.44
CA ALA A 439 10.34 -16.93 4.84
C ALA A 439 11.03 -16.27 3.63
N SER A 440 11.61 -15.08 3.82
CA SER A 440 12.30 -14.40 2.73
C SER A 440 13.69 -14.98 2.49
N ASP A 441 14.09 -14.98 1.23
CA ASP A 441 15.49 -15.23 0.86
C ASP A 441 16.32 -14.00 1.26
N PRO A 442 17.30 -14.13 2.16
CA PRO A 442 18.10 -13.00 2.63
C PRO A 442 18.99 -12.36 1.55
N ASP A 443 19.17 -13.02 0.39
CA ASP A 443 20.02 -12.59 -0.71
C ASP A 443 19.23 -12.10 -1.96
N ALA A 444 17.89 -12.02 -1.90
CA ALA A 444 17.02 -11.40 -2.91
C ALA A 444 16.86 -9.87 -2.72
#